data_AF-A0A0Z8Q6V7-F1
#
_entry.id   AF-A0A0Z8Q6V7-F1
#
_cell.length_a   1.000
_cell.length_b   1.000
_cell.length_c   1.000
_cell.angle_alpha   90.00
_cell.angle_beta   90.00
_cell.angle_gamma   90.00
#
_symmetry.space_group_name_H-M   'P 1'
#
loop_
_entity.id
_entity.type
_entity.pdbx_description
1 polymer ?
#
loop_
_entity_poly.entity_id
_entity_poly.type
_entity_poly.pdbx_seq_one_letter_code
_entity_poly.pdbx_strand_id
1 'polypeptide(L)'
;MKKTHITLAAVAALATAVVVAPTAQADVQAKLDNIKGVVKISVEAQLNKNLADASAQSATAKANLTKAEATVKTEKEALNKAQKAEQEGVKQIDEATATALKVEEKKVADAKEAVTATEKLIATEKEKIVAAQAKIKELNLVGGLTGKAAEIATEEATIAAAEAQIVTLNTQLEADTQAVTDAEDALVTWKEERAKSDAAAKKVFTDATAKAQKALTAAETEVSEWKVVVETLNKEVEAAKLELIKNGLTDSQIAQIIADAQAQVKVDTVATSVYRLYNSGLKVHLYTTDANEYAVLAERGWSQEGVAFKSAKEGTPVYRLYNAGLKVHLYTTDANEYAVLAGRGWTQEGVAFNSVKDGVPVYRLYNAGLKKHLYTTDANEYKVLATRGWTQEGVAFYSAK
;
A
#
# COMPACT_ATOMS: atom_id res chain seq x y z
N MET A 1 25.56 -19.87 29.79
CA MET A 1 24.79 -18.68 29.37
C MET A 1 23.31 -18.98 29.57
N LYS A 2 22.63 -18.17 30.37
CA LYS A 2 21.27 -18.43 30.87
C LYS A 2 20.26 -18.39 29.72
N LYS A 3 19.51 -19.49 29.54
CA LYS A 3 18.33 -19.57 28.66
C LYS A 3 17.16 -18.92 29.40
N THR A 4 16.71 -17.76 28.94
CA THR A 4 15.52 -17.10 29.45
C THR A 4 14.38 -17.38 28.48
N HIS A 5 13.54 -18.34 28.83
CA HIS A 5 12.23 -18.53 28.22
C HIS A 5 11.33 -17.38 28.68
N ILE A 6 10.89 -16.52 27.76
CA ILE A 6 9.86 -15.52 28.03
C ILE A 6 8.51 -16.18 27.74
N THR A 7 7.82 -16.52 28.83
CA THR A 7 6.44 -16.96 28.85
C THR A 7 5.52 -15.80 28.47
N LEU A 8 4.70 -16.01 27.44
CA LEU A 8 3.56 -15.17 27.09
C LEU A 8 2.49 -15.35 28.19
N ALA A 9 2.39 -14.39 29.11
CA ALA A 9 1.31 -14.33 30.08
C ALA A 9 0.59 -12.98 29.96
N ALA A 10 -0.73 -13.09 29.91
CA ALA A 10 -1.74 -12.05 29.83
C ALA A 10 -1.43 -10.78 30.63
N VAL A 11 -1.71 -9.62 30.03
CA VAL A 11 -2.03 -8.40 30.77
C VAL A 11 -3.46 -8.01 30.42
N ALA A 12 -4.31 -8.12 31.44
CA ALA A 12 -5.68 -7.67 31.46
C ALA A 12 -5.76 -6.15 31.51
N ALA A 13 -6.85 -5.64 30.93
CA ALA A 13 -7.61 -4.45 31.31
C ALA A 13 -6.83 -3.25 31.88
N LEU A 14 -6.65 -2.24 31.02
CA LEU A 14 -6.62 -0.85 31.44
C LEU A 14 -7.75 -0.11 30.72
N ALA A 15 -8.89 -0.02 31.40
CA ALA A 15 -9.89 0.99 31.16
C ALA A 15 -9.20 2.36 31.33
N THR A 16 -8.83 2.98 30.22
CA THR A 16 -8.42 4.38 30.20
C THR A 16 -9.64 5.18 29.80
N ALA A 17 -10.10 6.01 30.74
CA ALA A 17 -11.10 7.02 30.50
C ALA A 17 -10.76 7.78 29.22
N VAL A 18 -11.67 7.76 28.24
CA VAL A 18 -11.58 8.62 27.06
C VAL A 18 -11.85 10.03 27.55
N VAL A 19 -10.79 10.70 28.00
CA VAL A 19 -10.72 12.16 27.95
C VAL A 19 -10.70 12.48 26.46
N VAL A 20 -11.87 12.79 25.91
CA VAL A 20 -12.03 13.24 24.53
C VAL A 20 -11.17 14.49 24.39
N ALA A 21 -10.03 14.36 23.72
CA ALA A 21 -9.15 15.47 23.41
C ALA A 21 -9.90 16.49 22.54
N PRO A 22 -9.60 17.80 22.68
CA PRO A 22 -10.32 18.88 21.98
C PRO A 22 -10.31 18.77 20.45
N THR A 23 -9.41 17.96 19.87
CA THR A 23 -9.33 17.66 18.43
C THR A 23 -10.50 16.81 17.92
N ALA A 24 -10.94 15.81 18.68
CA ALA A 24 -12.09 14.98 18.29
C ALA A 24 -13.41 15.80 18.30
N GLN A 25 -13.49 16.82 19.15
CA GLN A 25 -14.64 17.72 19.22
C GLN A 25 -14.72 18.67 18.03
N ALA A 26 -13.57 19.11 17.50
CA ALA A 26 -13.49 19.99 16.32
C ALA A 26 -13.86 19.25 15.02
N ASP A 27 -13.42 18.00 14.85
CA ASP A 27 -13.78 17.18 13.68
C ASP A 27 -15.25 16.75 13.69
N VAL A 28 -15.81 16.46 14.88
CA VAL A 28 -17.25 16.20 15.05
C VAL A 28 -18.07 17.46 14.73
N GLN A 29 -17.63 18.64 15.18
CA GLN A 29 -18.32 19.89 14.91
C GLN A 29 -18.27 20.27 13.42
N ALA A 30 -17.13 20.09 12.75
CA ALA A 30 -17.00 20.34 11.32
C ALA A 30 -17.91 19.43 10.47
N LYS A 31 -18.06 18.16 10.88
CA LYS A 31 -19.04 17.23 10.28
C LYS A 31 -20.49 17.69 10.51
N LEU A 32 -20.79 18.24 11.70
CA LEU A 32 -22.11 18.78 12.04
C LEU A 32 -22.45 20.05 11.23
N ASP A 33 -21.47 20.93 11.06
CA ASP A 33 -21.63 22.23 10.41
C ASP A 33 -21.82 22.09 8.88
N ASN A 34 -21.21 21.08 8.27
CA ASN A 34 -21.40 20.77 6.84
C ASN A 34 -22.83 20.32 6.47
N ILE A 35 -23.65 20.03 7.48
CA ILE A 35 -24.96 19.42 7.32
C ILE A 35 -26.11 20.43 7.56
N LYS A 36 -25.86 21.55 8.24
CA LYS A 36 -26.90 22.49 8.68
C LYS A 36 -27.01 23.73 7.74
N GLY A 37 -28.17 23.97 7.14
CA GLY A 37 -28.49 25.16 6.33
C GLY A 37 -29.87 25.75 6.68
N VAL A 38 -30.01 27.08 6.79
CA VAL A 38 -31.19 27.76 7.38
C VAL A 38 -32.06 28.49 6.35
N VAL A 39 -33.39 28.28 6.40
CA VAL A 39 -34.44 29.09 5.72
C VAL A 39 -35.65 29.24 6.67
N LYS A 40 -36.23 30.45 6.78
CA LYS A 40 -37.34 30.83 7.70
C LYS A 40 -38.75 30.48 7.16
N ILE A 41 -39.59 29.84 7.98
CA ILE A 41 -41.01 29.47 7.72
C ILE A 41 -41.86 29.61 9.03
N SER A 42 -43.19 29.46 9.00
CA SER A 42 -44.10 29.57 10.18
C SER A 42 -43.77 28.58 11.31
N VAL A 43 -44.18 28.83 12.56
CA VAL A 43 -43.76 28.01 13.74
C VAL A 43 -44.03 26.51 13.56
N GLU A 44 -45.21 26.13 13.07
CA GLU A 44 -45.59 24.74 12.82
C GLU A 44 -44.85 24.12 11.63
N ALA A 45 -44.66 24.89 10.54
CA ALA A 45 -43.86 24.47 9.40
C ALA A 45 -42.35 24.38 9.72
N GLN A 46 -41.86 25.23 10.62
CA GLN A 46 -40.49 25.24 11.10
C GLN A 46 -40.22 24.04 12.00
N LEU A 47 -41.17 23.67 12.87
CA LEU A 47 -41.05 22.49 13.73
C LEU A 47 -41.08 21.18 12.92
N ASN A 48 -41.98 21.10 11.91
CA ASN A 48 -42.02 19.98 10.96
C ASN A 48 -40.73 19.88 10.14
N LYS A 49 -40.21 21.03 9.68
CA LYS A 49 -38.93 21.09 8.96
C LYS A 49 -37.75 20.67 9.85
N ASN A 50 -37.70 21.14 11.11
CA ASN A 50 -36.64 20.76 12.04
C ASN A 50 -36.63 19.24 12.30
N LEU A 51 -37.81 18.61 12.44
CA LEU A 51 -37.90 17.15 12.57
C LEU A 51 -37.49 16.42 11.28
N ALA A 52 -37.92 16.93 10.12
CA ALA A 52 -37.56 16.40 8.82
C ALA A 52 -36.02 16.44 8.59
N ASP A 53 -35.42 17.60 8.85
CA ASP A 53 -33.97 17.82 8.74
C ASP A 53 -33.21 16.91 9.73
N ALA A 54 -33.58 16.90 11.02
CA ALA A 54 -32.91 16.03 12.00
C ALA A 54 -33.02 14.53 11.65
N SER A 55 -34.18 14.10 11.13
CA SER A 55 -34.40 12.72 10.71
C SER A 55 -33.60 12.34 9.46
N ALA A 56 -33.50 13.26 8.49
CA ALA A 56 -32.65 13.13 7.30
C ALA A 56 -31.19 12.94 7.69
N GLN A 57 -30.69 13.81 8.58
CA GLN A 57 -29.32 13.82 9.04
C GLN A 57 -28.98 12.54 9.81
N SER A 58 -29.89 12.07 10.67
CA SER A 58 -29.75 10.78 11.37
C SER A 58 -29.67 9.60 10.40
N ALA A 59 -30.50 9.59 9.34
CA ALA A 59 -30.46 8.54 8.33
C ALA A 59 -29.13 8.52 7.55
N THR A 60 -28.63 9.69 7.15
CA THR A 60 -27.32 9.83 6.49
C THR A 60 -26.17 9.39 7.39
N ALA A 61 -26.18 9.78 8.67
CA ALA A 61 -25.16 9.37 9.63
C ALA A 61 -25.14 7.84 9.85
N LYS A 62 -26.31 7.20 9.90
CA LYS A 62 -26.40 5.73 9.98
C LYS A 62 -25.84 5.06 8.72
N ALA A 63 -26.13 5.59 7.54
CA ALA A 63 -25.58 5.05 6.30
C ALA A 63 -24.04 5.17 6.25
N ASN A 64 -23.48 6.28 6.73
CA ASN A 64 -22.03 6.45 6.82
C ASN A 64 -21.40 5.57 7.89
N LEU A 65 -22.06 5.37 9.04
CA LEU A 65 -21.64 4.39 10.04
C LEU A 65 -21.54 2.99 9.43
N THR A 66 -22.54 2.54 8.67
CA THR A 66 -22.52 1.24 8.00
C THR A 66 -21.36 1.13 6.99
N LYS A 67 -21.05 2.21 6.27
CA LYS A 67 -19.88 2.24 5.38
C LYS A 67 -18.56 2.12 6.15
N ALA A 68 -18.41 2.87 7.25
CA ALA A 68 -17.23 2.80 8.10
C ALA A 68 -17.05 1.39 8.71
N GLU A 69 -18.14 0.75 9.14
CA GLU A 69 -18.13 -0.63 9.64
C GLU A 69 -17.71 -1.63 8.56
N ALA A 70 -18.14 -1.42 7.31
CA ALA A 70 -17.67 -2.22 6.17
C ALA A 70 -16.17 -2.01 5.91
N THR A 71 -15.67 -0.78 6.00
CA THR A 71 -14.24 -0.46 5.88
C THR A 71 -13.42 -1.20 6.94
N VAL A 72 -13.86 -1.20 8.21
CA VAL A 72 -13.20 -1.97 9.29
C VAL A 72 -13.08 -3.45 8.94
N LYS A 73 -14.13 -4.05 8.37
CA LYS A 73 -14.08 -5.45 7.94
C LYS A 73 -12.99 -5.67 6.87
N THR A 74 -12.94 -4.81 5.86
CA THR A 74 -11.92 -4.89 4.79
C THR A 74 -10.51 -4.70 5.34
N GLU A 75 -10.28 -3.71 6.20
CA GLU A 75 -8.96 -3.46 6.79
C GLU A 75 -8.51 -4.58 7.73
N LYS A 76 -9.45 -5.23 8.43
CA LYS A 76 -9.16 -6.41 9.26
C LYS A 76 -8.73 -7.60 8.41
N GLU A 77 -9.38 -7.83 7.27
CA GLU A 77 -8.96 -8.86 6.31
C GLU A 77 -7.57 -8.54 5.72
N ALA A 78 -7.28 -7.26 5.44
CA ALA A 78 -5.97 -6.82 4.97
C ALA A 78 -4.86 -7.04 6.02
N LEU A 79 -5.12 -6.72 7.29
CA LEU A 79 -4.19 -6.98 8.40
C LEU A 79 -3.89 -8.48 8.54
N ASN A 80 -4.92 -9.32 8.54
CA ASN A 80 -4.75 -10.77 8.63
C ASN A 80 -3.89 -11.31 7.48
N LYS A 81 -4.09 -10.78 6.27
CA LYS A 81 -3.30 -11.14 5.09
C LYS A 81 -1.84 -10.69 5.24
N ALA A 82 -1.59 -9.48 5.74
CA ALA A 82 -0.25 -8.96 5.98
C ALA A 82 0.51 -9.79 7.02
N GLN A 83 -0.14 -10.12 8.15
CA GLN A 83 0.44 -10.97 9.21
C GLN A 83 0.79 -12.36 8.70
N LYS A 84 -0.09 -12.98 7.90
CA LYS A 84 0.17 -14.28 7.27
C LYS A 84 1.36 -14.20 6.31
N ALA A 85 1.44 -13.15 5.50
CA ALA A 85 2.55 -12.93 4.57
C ALA A 85 3.87 -12.71 5.31
N GLU A 86 3.85 -11.99 6.45
CA GLU A 86 5.02 -11.81 7.31
C GLU A 86 5.49 -13.14 7.89
N GLN A 87 4.59 -13.94 8.47
CA GLN A 87 4.94 -15.23 9.04
C GLN A 87 5.59 -16.17 8.00
N GLU A 88 4.96 -16.29 6.83
CA GLU A 88 5.44 -17.17 5.77
C GLU A 88 6.71 -16.63 5.11
N GLY A 89 6.78 -15.32 4.85
CA GLY A 89 7.95 -14.68 4.25
C GLY A 89 9.20 -14.75 5.12
N VAL A 90 9.05 -14.49 6.44
CA VAL A 90 10.15 -14.63 7.40
C VAL A 90 10.66 -16.06 7.45
N LYS A 91 9.75 -17.05 7.48
CA LYS A 91 10.11 -18.47 7.46
C LYS A 91 10.91 -18.84 6.21
N GLN A 92 10.46 -18.41 5.03
CA GLN A 92 11.16 -18.67 3.77
C GLN A 92 12.55 -18.05 3.73
N ILE A 93 12.71 -16.83 4.27
CA ILE A 93 14.02 -16.18 4.40
C ILE A 93 14.95 -17.01 5.29
N ASP A 94 14.46 -17.45 6.45
CA ASP A 94 15.25 -18.26 7.39
C ASP A 94 15.67 -19.61 6.79
N GLU A 95 14.77 -20.29 6.09
CA GLU A 95 15.05 -21.56 5.40
C GLU A 95 16.06 -21.39 4.25
N ALA A 96 15.92 -20.32 3.47
CA ALA A 96 16.86 -19.98 2.39
C ALA A 96 18.25 -19.67 2.95
N THR A 97 18.33 -18.92 4.05
CA THR A 97 19.60 -18.60 4.72
C THR A 97 20.25 -19.83 5.33
N ALA A 98 19.47 -20.71 5.97
CA ALA A 98 19.99 -21.97 6.49
C ALA A 98 20.55 -22.89 5.37
N THR A 99 19.88 -22.90 4.21
CA THR A 99 20.34 -23.66 3.04
C THR A 99 21.65 -23.10 2.48
N ALA A 100 21.72 -21.78 2.32
CA ALA A 100 22.92 -21.12 1.80
C ALA A 100 24.10 -21.21 2.76
N LEU A 101 23.86 -21.14 4.08
CA LEU A 101 24.91 -21.31 5.09
C LEU A 101 25.60 -22.67 4.98
N LYS A 102 24.84 -23.75 4.75
CA LYS A 102 25.41 -25.09 4.54
C LYS A 102 26.33 -25.17 3.33
N VAL A 103 26.05 -24.40 2.28
CA VAL A 103 26.89 -24.33 1.08
C VAL A 103 28.23 -23.66 1.41
N GLU A 104 28.20 -22.56 2.15
CA GLU A 104 29.43 -21.85 2.55
C GLU A 104 30.25 -22.65 3.57
N GLU A 105 29.60 -23.30 4.55
CA GLU A 105 30.28 -24.21 5.49
C GLU A 105 30.93 -25.40 4.78
N LYS A 106 30.30 -25.90 3.71
CA LYS A 106 30.88 -26.96 2.89
C LYS A 106 32.17 -26.52 2.20
N LYS A 107 32.28 -25.27 1.72
CA LYS A 107 33.53 -24.78 1.11
C LYS A 107 34.70 -24.81 2.11
N VAL A 108 34.45 -24.43 3.36
CA VAL A 108 35.46 -24.50 4.43
C VAL A 108 35.84 -25.95 4.72
N ALA A 109 34.86 -26.86 4.78
CA ALA A 109 35.11 -28.28 4.97
C ALA A 109 35.96 -28.86 3.83
N ASP A 110 35.61 -28.58 2.58
CA ASP A 110 36.32 -29.05 1.39
C ASP A 110 37.79 -28.53 1.37
N ALA A 111 38.02 -27.27 1.77
CA ALA A 111 39.37 -26.72 1.91
C ALA A 111 40.19 -27.43 2.99
N LYS A 112 39.59 -27.76 4.15
CA LYS A 112 40.25 -28.51 5.22
C LYS A 112 40.55 -29.96 4.83
N GLU A 113 39.66 -30.58 4.04
CA GLU A 113 39.90 -31.90 3.46
C GLU A 113 41.09 -31.88 2.48
N ALA A 114 41.27 -30.82 1.69
CA ALA A 114 42.42 -30.67 0.81
C ALA A 114 43.76 -30.63 1.58
N VAL A 115 43.83 -29.84 2.66
CA VAL A 115 45.00 -29.82 3.56
C VAL A 115 45.32 -31.22 4.08
N THR A 116 44.32 -31.92 4.60
CA THR A 116 44.47 -33.29 5.14
C THR A 116 44.95 -34.27 4.07
N ALA A 117 44.46 -34.14 2.84
CA ALA A 117 44.87 -34.97 1.71
C ALA A 117 46.35 -34.73 1.35
N THR A 118 46.78 -33.47 1.29
CA THR A 118 48.16 -33.09 1.00
C THR A 118 49.12 -33.55 2.11
N GLU A 119 48.76 -33.39 3.38
CA GLU A 119 49.54 -33.91 4.51
C GLU A 119 49.73 -35.43 4.44
N LYS A 120 48.69 -36.17 4.07
CA LYS A 120 48.76 -37.63 3.89
C LYS A 120 49.70 -38.03 2.76
N LEU A 121 49.70 -37.31 1.64
CA LEU A 121 50.64 -37.54 0.55
C LEU A 121 52.09 -37.30 0.99
N ILE A 122 52.35 -36.23 1.75
CA ILE A 122 53.68 -35.95 2.32
C ILE A 122 54.11 -37.10 3.24
N ALA A 123 53.22 -37.61 4.09
CA ALA A 123 53.51 -38.74 4.96
C ALA A 123 53.89 -39.99 4.16
N THR A 124 53.16 -40.30 3.08
CA THR A 124 53.49 -41.41 2.18
C THR A 124 54.86 -41.27 1.52
N GLU A 125 55.24 -40.07 1.05
CA GLU A 125 56.59 -39.87 0.50
C GLU A 125 57.68 -40.01 1.57
N LYS A 126 57.43 -39.56 2.81
CA LYS A 126 58.35 -39.78 3.94
C LYS A 126 58.53 -41.27 4.26
N GLU A 127 57.46 -42.06 4.20
CA GLU A 127 57.55 -43.52 4.38
C GLU A 127 58.42 -44.18 3.30
N LYS A 128 58.35 -43.73 2.03
CA LYS A 128 59.24 -44.23 0.96
C LYS A 128 60.71 -43.94 1.25
N ILE A 129 61.03 -42.74 1.75
CA ILE A 129 62.40 -42.37 2.13
C ILE A 129 62.90 -43.31 3.23
N VAL A 130 62.11 -43.52 4.28
CA VAL A 130 62.48 -44.42 5.39
C VAL A 130 62.70 -45.86 4.89
N ALA A 131 61.83 -46.36 4.01
CA ALA A 131 61.97 -47.69 3.43
C ALA A 131 63.23 -47.84 2.57
N ALA A 132 63.51 -46.87 1.70
CA ALA A 132 64.71 -46.85 0.86
C ALA A 132 66.00 -46.77 1.70
N GLN A 133 66.02 -45.92 2.73
CA GLN A 133 67.14 -45.82 3.69
C GLN A 133 67.39 -47.14 4.42
N ALA A 134 66.33 -47.83 4.86
CA ALA A 134 66.44 -49.15 5.48
C ALA A 134 67.02 -50.18 4.49
N LYS A 135 66.61 -50.14 3.21
CA LYS A 135 67.13 -51.03 2.17
C LYS A 135 68.59 -50.78 1.85
N ILE A 136 69.02 -49.52 1.75
CA ILE A 136 70.43 -49.14 1.58
C ILE A 136 71.26 -49.70 2.74
N LYS A 137 70.78 -49.57 3.98
CA LYS A 137 71.46 -50.12 5.16
C LYS A 137 71.62 -51.65 5.06
N GLU A 138 70.59 -52.37 4.63
CA GLU A 138 70.64 -53.82 4.40
C GLU A 138 71.66 -54.19 3.29
N LEU A 139 71.60 -53.51 2.15
CA LEU A 139 72.52 -53.74 1.01
C LEU A 139 73.98 -53.51 1.40
N ASN A 140 74.25 -52.49 2.22
CA ASN A 140 75.58 -52.20 2.74
C ASN A 140 76.09 -53.28 3.71
N LEU A 141 75.20 -53.99 4.41
CA LEU A 141 75.57 -55.07 5.32
C LEU A 141 75.81 -56.41 4.58
N VAL A 142 75.13 -56.64 3.44
CA VAL A 142 75.21 -57.90 2.67
C VAL A 142 76.35 -57.88 1.63
N GLY A 143 76.83 -56.70 1.21
CA GLY A 143 77.74 -56.49 0.08
C GLY A 143 79.22 -56.86 0.26
N GLY A 144 79.53 -58.02 0.86
CA GLY A 144 80.89 -58.55 0.88
C GLY A 144 81.51 -58.63 -0.53
N LEU A 145 82.50 -57.77 -0.79
CA LEU A 145 83.45 -57.75 -1.93
C LEU A 145 82.91 -57.72 -3.38
N THR A 146 81.60 -57.85 -3.64
CA THR A 146 81.04 -57.68 -5.01
C THR A 146 79.76 -56.82 -5.04
N GLY A 147 79.95 -55.53 -5.32
CA GLY A 147 79.15 -54.76 -6.28
C GLY A 147 77.62 -54.70 -6.14
N LYS A 148 77.09 -54.14 -5.04
CA LYS A 148 75.68 -53.72 -4.92
C LYS A 148 75.46 -52.22 -5.20
N ALA A 149 76.44 -51.55 -5.80
CA ALA A 149 76.44 -50.10 -6.03
C ALA A 149 75.27 -49.63 -6.91
N ALA A 150 74.84 -50.45 -7.88
CA ALA A 150 73.72 -50.11 -8.75
C ALA A 150 72.37 -50.15 -8.00
N GLU A 151 72.15 -51.13 -7.12
CA GLU A 151 70.94 -51.17 -6.29
C GLU A 151 70.92 -50.02 -5.27
N ILE A 152 72.06 -49.71 -4.65
CA ILE A 152 72.17 -48.55 -3.75
C ILE A 152 71.85 -47.25 -4.50
N ALA A 153 72.43 -47.04 -5.68
CA ALA A 153 72.13 -45.86 -6.50
C ALA A 153 70.65 -45.75 -6.90
N THR A 154 69.97 -46.89 -7.08
CA THR A 154 68.52 -46.93 -7.36
C THR A 154 67.69 -46.49 -6.14
N GLU A 155 68.05 -46.95 -4.94
CA GLU A 155 67.39 -46.51 -3.71
C GLU A 155 67.71 -45.04 -3.39
N GLU A 156 68.94 -44.57 -3.63
CA GLU A 156 69.32 -43.15 -3.53
C GLU A 156 68.51 -42.28 -4.49
N ALA A 157 68.28 -42.74 -5.73
CA ALA A 157 67.42 -42.05 -6.68
C ALA A 157 65.95 -42.02 -6.21
N THR A 158 65.46 -43.08 -5.57
CA THR A 158 64.12 -43.11 -4.95
C THR A 158 64.00 -42.07 -3.84
N ILE A 159 65.02 -41.94 -2.99
CA ILE A 159 65.07 -40.91 -1.93
C ILE A 159 65.02 -39.51 -2.57
N ALA A 160 65.90 -39.23 -3.54
CA ALA A 160 65.95 -37.92 -4.20
C ALA A 160 64.62 -37.55 -4.89
N ALA A 161 63.96 -38.52 -5.54
CA ALA A 161 62.65 -38.32 -6.15
C ALA A 161 61.56 -38.03 -5.11
N ALA A 162 61.53 -38.77 -4.00
CA ALA A 162 60.58 -38.53 -2.90
C ALA A 162 60.83 -37.18 -2.22
N GLU A 163 62.08 -36.78 -2.02
CA GLU A 163 62.44 -35.46 -1.48
C GLU A 163 61.97 -34.32 -2.39
N ALA A 164 62.17 -34.44 -3.70
CA ALA A 164 61.67 -33.46 -4.68
C ALA A 164 60.12 -33.38 -4.68
N GLN A 165 59.45 -34.52 -4.52
CA GLN A 165 57.99 -34.56 -4.42
C GLN A 165 57.51 -33.90 -3.11
N ILE A 166 58.19 -34.12 -1.98
CA ILE A 166 57.88 -33.47 -0.70
C ILE A 166 58.01 -31.95 -0.82
N VAL A 167 59.04 -31.43 -1.49
CA VAL A 167 59.17 -29.98 -1.73
C VAL A 167 57.95 -29.45 -2.48
N THR A 168 57.52 -30.15 -3.55
CA THR A 168 56.33 -29.77 -4.32
C THR A 168 55.06 -29.81 -3.47
N LEU A 169 54.88 -30.86 -2.68
CA LEU A 169 53.72 -31.03 -1.80
C LEU A 169 53.70 -30.02 -0.64
N ASN A 170 54.85 -29.60 -0.12
CA ASN A 170 54.90 -28.55 0.91
C ASN A 170 54.41 -27.21 0.35
N THR A 171 54.79 -26.86 -0.88
CA THR A 171 54.26 -25.67 -1.57
C THR A 171 52.73 -25.78 -1.75
N GLN A 172 52.23 -26.96 -2.12
CA GLN A 172 50.79 -27.19 -2.21
C GLN A 172 50.11 -27.09 -0.84
N LEU A 173 50.74 -27.59 0.22
CA LEU A 173 50.20 -27.53 1.59
C LEU A 173 50.07 -26.08 2.08
N GLU A 174 51.05 -25.23 1.76
CA GLU A 174 50.98 -23.79 2.04
C GLU A 174 49.79 -23.15 1.31
N ALA A 175 49.59 -23.48 0.02
CA ALA A 175 48.45 -22.99 -0.75
C ALA A 175 47.10 -23.50 -0.22
N ASP A 176 47.00 -24.79 0.13
CA ASP A 176 45.79 -25.39 0.70
C ASP A 176 45.46 -24.78 2.07
N THR A 177 46.48 -24.50 2.89
CA THR A 177 46.34 -23.84 4.19
C THR A 177 45.82 -22.42 4.03
N GLN A 178 46.37 -21.66 3.07
CA GLN A 178 45.86 -20.32 2.74
C GLN A 178 44.40 -20.38 2.26
N ALA A 179 44.04 -21.38 1.44
CA ALA A 179 42.68 -21.56 0.99
C ALA A 179 41.69 -21.82 2.13
N VAL A 180 42.11 -22.48 3.22
CA VAL A 180 41.30 -22.61 4.44
C VAL A 180 41.05 -21.26 5.08
N THR A 181 42.09 -20.43 5.26
CA THR A 181 41.95 -19.09 5.83
C THR A 181 41.03 -18.23 4.97
N ASP A 182 41.22 -18.23 3.64
CA ASP A 182 40.39 -17.47 2.70
C ASP A 182 38.92 -17.92 2.75
N ALA A 183 38.65 -19.23 2.86
CA ALA A 183 37.30 -19.75 2.98
C ALA A 183 36.64 -19.39 4.31
N GLU A 184 37.40 -19.40 5.42
CA GLU A 184 36.89 -18.99 6.74
C GLU A 184 36.56 -17.49 6.78
N ASP A 185 37.42 -16.63 6.22
CA ASP A 185 37.18 -15.19 6.11
C ASP A 185 35.99 -14.87 5.18
N ALA A 186 35.87 -15.60 4.08
CA ALA A 186 34.72 -15.50 3.18
C ALA A 186 33.42 -15.90 3.90
N LEU A 187 33.43 -16.96 4.72
CA LEU A 187 32.26 -17.38 5.50
C LEU A 187 31.85 -16.31 6.52
N VAL A 188 32.80 -15.66 7.19
CA VAL A 188 32.51 -14.54 8.11
C VAL A 188 31.86 -13.39 7.37
N THR A 189 32.47 -12.95 6.27
CA THR A 189 31.96 -11.86 5.43
C THR A 189 30.55 -12.17 4.92
N TRP A 190 30.34 -13.38 4.40
CA TRP A 190 29.05 -13.84 3.92
C TRP A 190 27.97 -13.79 5.02
N LYS A 191 28.29 -14.21 6.26
CA LYS A 191 27.35 -14.16 7.38
C LYS A 191 26.91 -12.73 7.71
N GLU A 192 27.84 -11.78 7.69
CA GLU A 192 27.53 -10.37 7.96
C GLU A 192 26.65 -9.75 6.88
N GLU A 193 26.98 -9.97 5.61
CA GLU A 193 26.20 -9.45 4.48
C GLU A 193 24.82 -10.10 4.42
N ARG A 194 24.74 -11.42 4.67
CA ARG A 194 23.47 -12.15 4.70
C ARG A 194 22.57 -11.66 5.83
N ALA A 195 23.12 -11.42 7.02
CA ALA A 195 22.36 -10.85 8.14
C ALA A 195 21.75 -9.48 7.80
N LYS A 196 22.51 -8.61 7.11
CA LYS A 196 22.01 -7.30 6.64
C LYS A 196 20.90 -7.46 5.61
N SER A 197 21.09 -8.33 4.63
CA SER A 197 20.10 -8.63 3.58
C SER A 197 18.80 -9.20 4.18
N ASP A 198 18.92 -10.17 5.08
CA ASP A 198 17.77 -10.80 5.73
C ASP A 198 17.01 -9.81 6.62
N ALA A 199 17.73 -8.96 7.37
CA ALA A 199 17.10 -7.91 8.16
C ALA A 199 16.31 -6.93 7.28
N ALA A 200 16.90 -6.50 6.16
CA ALA A 200 16.22 -5.62 5.20
C ALA A 200 14.99 -6.29 4.58
N ALA A 201 15.09 -7.56 4.19
CA ALA A 201 13.97 -8.31 3.61
C ALA A 201 12.84 -8.52 4.61
N LYS A 202 13.15 -8.89 5.86
CA LYS A 202 12.16 -9.06 6.93
C LYS A 202 11.45 -7.75 7.27
N LYS A 203 12.18 -6.62 7.24
CA LYS A 203 11.61 -5.30 7.51
C LYS A 203 10.48 -4.94 6.54
N VAL A 204 10.55 -5.37 5.28
CA VAL A 204 9.47 -5.14 4.29
C VAL A 204 8.14 -5.70 4.78
N PHE A 205 8.15 -6.89 5.37
CA PHE A 205 6.95 -7.52 5.91
C PHE A 205 6.45 -6.81 7.17
N THR A 206 7.34 -6.51 8.11
CA THR A 206 6.96 -5.80 9.34
C THR A 206 6.40 -4.40 9.05
N ASP A 207 6.97 -3.67 8.09
CA ASP A 207 6.44 -2.37 7.64
C ASP A 207 5.04 -2.52 7.01
N ALA A 208 4.81 -3.56 6.23
CA ALA A 208 3.50 -3.85 5.63
C ALA A 208 2.44 -4.17 6.70
N THR A 209 2.78 -4.99 7.69
CA THR A 209 1.91 -5.30 8.83
C THR A 209 1.60 -4.03 9.65
N ALA A 210 2.61 -3.20 9.92
CA ALA A 210 2.43 -1.94 10.64
C ALA A 210 1.52 -0.97 9.89
N LYS A 211 1.66 -0.88 8.55
CA LYS A 211 0.79 -0.07 7.70
C LYS A 211 -0.66 -0.56 7.74
N ALA A 212 -0.90 -1.87 7.63
CA ALA A 212 -2.24 -2.45 7.70
C ALA A 212 -2.88 -2.24 9.08
N GLN A 213 -2.09 -2.37 10.17
CA GLN A 213 -2.56 -2.10 11.52
C GLN A 213 -2.98 -0.64 11.70
N LYS A 214 -2.20 0.30 11.18
CA LYS A 214 -2.53 1.73 11.22
C LYS A 214 -3.82 2.04 10.47
N ALA A 215 -4.04 1.42 9.31
CA ALA A 215 -5.26 1.59 8.53
C ALA A 215 -6.50 1.05 9.28
N LEU A 216 -6.39 -0.13 9.91
CA LEU A 216 -7.46 -0.68 10.74
C LEU A 216 -7.80 0.26 11.91
N THR A 217 -6.81 0.78 12.63
CA THR A 217 -7.05 1.70 13.75
C THR A 217 -7.72 3.00 13.29
N ALA A 218 -7.35 3.53 12.12
CA ALA A 218 -8.01 4.70 11.55
C ALA A 218 -9.49 4.41 11.21
N ALA A 219 -9.78 3.25 10.61
CA ALA A 219 -11.15 2.84 10.31
C ALA A 219 -11.99 2.60 11.58
N GLU A 220 -11.42 2.00 12.62
CA GLU A 220 -12.09 1.82 13.92
C GLU A 220 -12.39 3.16 14.61
N THR A 221 -11.48 4.13 14.47
CA THR A 221 -11.68 5.51 14.95
C THR A 221 -12.86 6.15 14.23
N GLU A 222 -12.93 6.04 12.90
CA GLU A 222 -14.03 6.57 12.11
C GLU A 222 -15.39 5.96 12.51
N VAL A 223 -15.44 4.65 12.77
CA VAL A 223 -16.65 4.00 13.32
C VAL A 223 -17.04 4.59 14.67
N SER A 224 -16.07 4.79 15.57
CA SER A 224 -16.34 5.36 16.89
C SER A 224 -16.90 6.79 16.80
N GLU A 225 -16.38 7.61 15.90
CA GLU A 225 -16.88 8.96 15.65
C GLU A 225 -18.30 8.95 15.09
N TRP A 226 -18.57 8.11 14.08
CA TRP A 226 -19.91 8.01 13.50
C TRP A 226 -20.94 7.48 14.49
N LYS A 227 -20.55 6.59 15.43
CA LYS A 227 -21.44 6.15 16.52
C LYS A 227 -21.86 7.33 17.40
N VAL A 228 -20.94 8.21 17.77
CA VAL A 228 -21.24 9.41 18.55
C VAL A 228 -22.16 10.35 17.77
N VAL A 229 -21.89 10.56 16.47
CA VAL A 229 -22.75 11.39 15.61
C VAL A 229 -24.17 10.83 15.52
N VAL A 230 -24.32 9.52 15.31
CA VAL A 230 -25.64 8.86 15.28
C VAL A 230 -26.37 9.00 16.61
N GLU A 231 -25.68 8.84 17.74
CA GLU A 231 -26.28 9.01 19.06
C GLU A 231 -26.79 10.43 19.29
N THR A 232 -25.98 11.44 18.95
CA THR A 232 -26.35 12.86 19.07
C THR A 232 -27.54 13.21 18.19
N LEU A 233 -27.54 12.82 16.92
CA LEU A 233 -28.64 13.13 15.99
C LEU A 233 -29.93 12.40 16.38
N ASN A 234 -29.84 11.18 16.92
CA ASN A 234 -31.02 10.52 17.47
C ASN A 234 -31.62 11.31 18.65
N LYS A 235 -30.80 11.89 19.53
CA LYS A 235 -31.29 12.76 20.61
C LYS A 235 -31.95 14.03 20.07
N GLU A 236 -31.41 14.65 19.03
CA GLU A 236 -32.03 15.81 18.36
C GLU A 236 -33.39 15.45 17.74
N VAL A 237 -33.49 14.28 17.10
CA VAL A 237 -34.77 13.76 16.57
C VAL A 237 -35.80 13.57 17.68
N GLU A 238 -35.43 12.93 18.79
CA GLU A 238 -36.35 12.72 19.92
C GLU A 238 -36.77 14.04 20.58
N ALA A 239 -35.87 15.03 20.66
CA ALA A 239 -36.20 16.37 21.14
C ALA A 239 -37.20 17.08 20.21
N ALA A 240 -36.98 17.04 18.89
CA ALA A 240 -37.89 17.63 17.90
C ALA A 240 -39.28 16.95 17.92
N LYS A 241 -39.34 15.62 18.06
CA LYS A 241 -40.59 14.88 18.25
C LYS A 241 -41.34 15.36 19.50
N LEU A 242 -40.62 15.51 20.62
CA LEU A 242 -41.23 15.95 21.87
C LEU A 242 -41.81 17.36 21.76
N GLU A 243 -41.18 18.27 21.02
CA GLU A 243 -41.73 19.61 20.75
C GLU A 243 -42.99 19.56 19.88
N LEU A 244 -43.06 18.67 18.90
CA LEU A 244 -44.26 18.49 18.06
C LEU A 244 -45.43 17.90 18.85
N ILE A 245 -45.17 16.93 19.73
CA ILE A 245 -46.19 16.36 20.63
C ILE A 245 -46.75 17.45 21.56
N LYS A 246 -45.88 18.30 22.14
CA LYS A 246 -46.31 19.43 22.99
C LYS A 246 -47.19 20.44 22.25
N ASN A 247 -47.06 20.53 20.93
CA ASN A 247 -47.88 21.38 20.07
C ASN A 247 -49.13 20.68 19.50
N GLY A 248 -49.47 19.49 20.01
CA GLY A 248 -50.74 18.83 19.73
C GLY A 248 -50.76 17.86 18.53
N LEU A 249 -49.60 17.54 17.95
CA LEU A 249 -49.52 16.52 16.90
C LEU A 249 -49.55 15.11 17.53
N THR A 250 -50.22 14.19 16.83
CA THR A 250 -50.25 12.77 17.19
C THR A 250 -49.03 12.01 16.66
N ASP A 251 -48.68 10.89 17.29
CA ASP A 251 -47.57 10.02 16.85
C ASP A 251 -47.70 9.57 15.39
N SER A 252 -48.94 9.38 14.91
CA SER A 252 -49.22 9.01 13.52
C SER A 252 -48.89 10.13 12.53
N GLN A 253 -49.22 11.38 12.88
CA GLN A 253 -48.88 12.56 12.06
C GLN A 253 -47.37 12.81 12.04
N ILE A 254 -46.70 12.63 13.19
CA ILE A 254 -45.24 12.73 13.32
C ILE A 254 -44.55 11.63 12.49
N ALA A 255 -45.06 10.40 12.53
CA ALA A 255 -44.53 9.29 11.72
C ALA A 255 -44.67 9.56 10.22
N GLN A 256 -45.78 10.16 9.78
CA GLN A 256 -45.98 10.54 8.38
C GLN A 256 -45.00 11.64 7.93
N ILE A 257 -44.78 12.68 8.76
CA ILE A 257 -43.80 13.74 8.48
C ILE A 257 -42.38 13.16 8.33
N ILE A 258 -42.01 12.21 9.20
CA ILE A 258 -40.72 11.52 9.11
C ILE A 258 -40.64 10.68 7.83
N ALA A 259 -41.70 9.95 7.47
CA ALA A 259 -41.72 9.14 6.26
C ALA A 259 -41.59 9.99 4.98
N ASP A 260 -42.29 11.12 4.92
CA ASP A 260 -42.23 12.05 3.78
C ASP A 260 -40.84 12.70 3.67
N ALA A 261 -40.24 13.09 4.80
CA ALA A 261 -38.87 13.61 4.85
C ALA A 261 -37.84 12.56 4.39
N GLN A 262 -37.96 11.32 4.87
CA GLN A 262 -37.08 10.22 4.46
C GLN A 262 -37.24 9.89 2.97
N ALA A 263 -38.45 10.01 2.42
CA ALA A 263 -38.70 9.83 0.99
C ALA A 263 -38.03 10.94 0.14
N GLN A 264 -38.04 12.19 0.59
CA GLN A 264 -37.32 13.29 -0.08
C GLN A 264 -35.80 13.11 -0.03
N VAL A 265 -35.24 12.72 1.11
CA VAL A 265 -33.79 12.48 1.28
C VAL A 265 -33.31 11.27 0.46
N LYS A 266 -34.18 10.27 0.27
CA LYS A 266 -33.91 9.12 -0.60
C LYS A 266 -33.81 9.53 -2.08
N VAL A 267 -34.43 10.64 -2.49
CA VAL A 267 -34.28 11.20 -3.83
C VAL A 267 -32.94 11.97 -3.95
N ASP A 268 -32.55 12.73 -2.93
CA ASP A 268 -31.29 13.49 -2.91
C ASP A 268 -30.03 12.61 -2.76
N THR A 269 -30.13 11.47 -2.04
CA THR A 269 -29.03 10.50 -1.86
C THR A 269 -28.84 9.55 -3.05
N VAL A 270 -29.75 9.55 -4.02
CA VAL A 270 -29.56 8.90 -5.33
C VAL A 270 -28.69 9.77 -6.25
N ALA A 271 -28.44 11.03 -5.87
CA ALA A 271 -27.62 11.96 -6.62
C ALA A 271 -26.24 12.21 -5.95
N THR A 272 -25.16 11.83 -6.62
CA THR A 272 -23.77 12.04 -6.17
C THR A 272 -23.28 13.43 -6.57
N SER A 273 -22.65 14.19 -5.66
CA SER A 273 -22.05 15.49 -6.02
C SER A 273 -20.90 15.34 -7.04
N VAL A 274 -20.89 16.20 -8.05
CA VAL A 274 -19.76 16.39 -8.96
C VAL A 274 -19.05 17.68 -8.56
N TYR A 275 -17.81 17.54 -8.09
CA TYR A 275 -16.97 18.63 -7.66
C TYR A 275 -16.21 19.25 -8.82
N ARG A 276 -16.00 20.57 -8.79
CA ARG A 276 -15.18 21.33 -9.75
C ARG A 276 -13.91 21.82 -9.08
N LEU A 277 -12.77 21.63 -9.75
CA LEU A 277 -11.49 22.18 -9.34
C LEU A 277 -10.90 23.03 -10.46
N TYR A 278 -10.14 24.06 -10.10
CA TYR A 278 -9.43 24.93 -11.02
C TYR A 278 -7.92 24.88 -10.78
N ASN A 279 -7.14 24.76 -11.84
CA ASN A 279 -5.69 24.93 -11.80
C ASN A 279 -5.31 26.25 -12.47
N SER A 280 -4.77 27.21 -11.72
CA SER A 280 -4.42 28.54 -12.24
C SER A 280 -3.23 28.52 -13.19
N GLY A 281 -2.21 27.70 -12.91
CA GLY A 281 -1.01 27.58 -13.73
C GLY A 281 -1.32 26.98 -15.11
N LEU A 282 -2.16 25.94 -15.14
CA LEU A 282 -2.61 25.31 -16.37
C LEU A 282 -3.83 26.01 -16.98
N LYS A 283 -4.54 26.86 -16.24
CA LYS A 283 -5.84 27.47 -16.57
C LYS A 283 -6.87 26.44 -17.04
N VAL A 284 -7.02 25.32 -16.33
CA VAL A 284 -7.96 24.22 -16.66
C VAL A 284 -8.88 23.92 -15.49
N HIS A 285 -10.05 23.35 -15.79
CA HIS A 285 -10.96 22.80 -14.79
C HIS A 285 -10.97 21.27 -14.83
N LEU A 286 -11.26 20.66 -13.68
CA LEU A 286 -11.51 19.23 -13.53
C LEU A 286 -12.87 19.03 -12.85
N TYR A 287 -13.61 18.01 -13.28
CA TYR A 287 -14.89 17.59 -12.72
C TYR A 287 -14.81 16.15 -12.24
N THR A 288 -15.16 15.90 -10.98
CA THR A 288 -15.02 14.57 -10.38
C THR A 288 -16.09 14.27 -9.34
N THR A 289 -16.53 13.01 -9.29
CA THR A 289 -17.33 12.47 -8.20
C THR A 289 -16.47 11.87 -7.07
N ASP A 290 -15.16 11.72 -7.31
CA ASP A 290 -14.23 11.15 -6.34
C ASP A 290 -13.78 12.21 -5.33
N ALA A 291 -14.22 12.05 -4.09
CA ALA A 291 -13.84 12.92 -2.98
C ALA A 291 -12.33 12.86 -2.67
N ASN A 292 -11.67 11.74 -2.94
CA ASN A 292 -10.23 11.60 -2.75
C ASN A 292 -9.46 12.36 -3.85
N GLU A 293 -9.87 12.26 -5.13
CA GLU A 293 -9.31 13.09 -6.21
C GLU A 293 -9.48 14.58 -5.90
N TYR A 294 -10.65 14.98 -5.40
CA TYR A 294 -10.92 16.36 -5.00
C TYR A 294 -10.02 16.85 -3.86
N ALA A 295 -9.80 16.04 -2.82
CA ALA A 295 -8.99 16.37 -1.66
C ALA A 295 -7.48 16.42 -1.99
N VAL A 296 -6.97 15.37 -2.64
CA VAL A 296 -5.53 15.24 -2.93
C VAL A 296 -5.04 16.33 -3.89
N LEU A 297 -5.87 16.76 -4.83
CA LEU A 297 -5.49 17.82 -5.77
C LEU A 297 -5.39 19.20 -5.11
N ALA A 298 -6.13 19.44 -4.02
CA ALA A 298 -6.02 20.68 -3.25
C ALA A 298 -4.61 20.85 -2.66
N GLU A 299 -4.05 19.78 -2.11
CA GLU A 299 -2.67 19.74 -1.60
C GLU A 299 -1.62 19.91 -2.72
N ARG A 300 -2.02 19.72 -3.98
CA ARG A 300 -1.17 19.83 -5.17
C ARG A 300 -1.41 21.11 -5.96
N GLY A 301 -1.95 22.14 -5.30
CA GLY A 301 -2.09 23.48 -5.86
C GLY A 301 -3.30 23.68 -6.77
N TRP A 302 -4.30 22.79 -6.72
CA TRP A 302 -5.60 23.03 -7.33
C TRP A 302 -6.50 23.81 -6.37
N SER A 303 -7.24 24.78 -6.90
CA SER A 303 -8.28 25.49 -6.17
C SER A 303 -9.57 24.69 -6.21
N GLN A 304 -10.11 24.40 -5.04
CA GLN A 304 -11.38 23.72 -4.84
C GLN A 304 -12.54 24.72 -5.01
N GLU A 305 -13.37 24.54 -6.04
CA GLU A 305 -14.49 25.46 -6.36
C GLU A 305 -15.85 24.94 -5.87
N GLY A 306 -15.87 23.78 -5.21
CA GLY A 306 -17.07 23.19 -4.63
C GLY A 306 -17.86 22.32 -5.60
N VAL A 307 -19.15 22.13 -5.29
CA VAL A 307 -20.06 21.31 -6.09
C VAL A 307 -20.53 22.11 -7.30
N ALA A 308 -20.24 21.64 -8.51
CA ALA A 308 -20.71 22.28 -9.73
C ALA A 308 -22.10 21.78 -10.16
N PHE A 309 -22.36 20.48 -9.96
CA PHE A 309 -23.64 19.84 -10.27
C PHE A 309 -23.74 18.45 -9.62
N LYS A 310 -24.84 17.72 -9.89
CA LYS A 310 -25.16 16.41 -9.31
C LYS A 310 -25.23 15.35 -10.41
N SER A 311 -24.58 14.21 -10.18
CA SER A 311 -24.68 12.98 -10.96
C SER A 311 -25.84 12.14 -10.45
N ALA A 312 -26.57 11.45 -11.33
CA ALA A 312 -27.48 10.39 -10.89
C ALA A 312 -26.72 9.08 -10.59
N LYS A 313 -27.35 8.17 -9.83
CA LYS A 313 -26.87 6.79 -9.67
C LYS A 313 -26.91 6.03 -10.99
N GLU A 314 -27.99 6.19 -11.76
CA GLU A 314 -28.21 5.57 -13.07
C GLU A 314 -28.61 6.64 -14.08
N GLY A 315 -28.21 6.50 -15.35
CA GLY A 315 -28.55 7.46 -16.38
C GLY A 315 -27.68 7.34 -17.63
N THR A 316 -27.67 8.38 -18.46
CA THR A 316 -26.80 8.44 -19.64
C THR A 316 -25.35 8.64 -19.17
N PRO A 317 -24.41 7.74 -19.49
CA PRO A 317 -23.03 7.89 -19.06
C PRO A 317 -22.39 9.15 -19.61
N VAL A 318 -21.66 9.87 -18.76
CA VAL A 318 -20.74 10.94 -19.17
C VAL A 318 -19.32 10.41 -19.07
N TYR A 319 -18.70 10.24 -20.22
CA TYR A 319 -17.34 9.72 -20.35
C TYR A 319 -16.30 10.81 -20.14
N ARG A 320 -15.20 10.48 -19.46
CA ARG A 320 -14.03 11.35 -19.27
C ARG A 320 -12.87 10.88 -20.14
N LEU A 321 -12.24 11.82 -20.83
CA LEU A 321 -11.00 11.59 -21.57
C LEU A 321 -9.92 12.56 -21.12
N TYR A 322 -8.67 12.11 -21.16
CA TYR A 322 -7.50 12.92 -20.86
C TYR A 322 -6.56 13.03 -22.06
N ASN A 323 -6.08 14.24 -22.36
CA ASN A 323 -5.02 14.45 -23.35
C ASN A 323 -3.72 14.87 -22.65
N ALA A 324 -2.71 14.00 -22.67
CA ALA A 324 -1.44 14.25 -21.98
C ALA A 324 -0.63 15.41 -22.57
N GLY A 325 -0.69 15.60 -23.89
CA GLY A 325 0.03 16.68 -24.58
C GLY A 325 -0.56 18.06 -24.28
N LEU A 326 -1.88 18.15 -24.18
CA LEU A 326 -2.59 19.39 -23.86
C LEU A 326 -2.81 19.60 -22.35
N LYS A 327 -2.68 18.54 -21.55
CA LYS A 327 -2.99 18.51 -20.10
C LYS A 327 -4.43 18.95 -19.79
N VAL A 328 -5.39 18.48 -20.60
CA VAL A 328 -6.81 18.82 -20.47
C VAL A 328 -7.67 17.55 -20.38
N HIS A 329 -8.82 17.69 -19.73
CA HIS A 329 -9.87 16.68 -19.73
C HIS A 329 -11.04 17.11 -20.64
N LEU A 330 -11.75 16.12 -21.19
CA LEU A 330 -13.00 16.30 -21.93
C LEU A 330 -14.08 15.40 -21.32
N TYR A 331 -15.31 15.91 -21.28
CA TYR A 331 -16.49 15.21 -20.80
C TYR A 331 -17.56 15.16 -21.88
N THR A 332 -18.06 13.97 -22.20
CA THR A 332 -19.04 13.79 -23.27
C THR A 332 -19.99 12.63 -23.00
N THR A 333 -21.25 12.79 -23.40
CA THR A 333 -22.22 11.69 -23.48
C THR A 333 -22.17 10.96 -24.83
N ASP A 334 -21.44 11.48 -25.81
CA ASP A 334 -21.33 10.88 -27.13
C ASP A 334 -20.28 9.75 -27.11
N ALA A 335 -20.78 8.51 -27.14
CA ALA A 335 -19.93 7.33 -27.21
C ALA A 335 -19.06 7.29 -28.48
N ASN A 336 -19.49 7.92 -29.58
CA ASN A 336 -18.69 8.03 -30.79
C ASN A 336 -17.55 9.05 -30.65
N GLU A 337 -17.80 10.23 -30.05
CA GLU A 337 -16.74 11.19 -29.68
C GLU A 337 -15.71 10.53 -28.77
N TYR A 338 -16.17 9.79 -27.75
CA TYR A 338 -15.31 9.03 -26.85
C TYR A 338 -14.45 7.99 -27.57
N ALA A 339 -15.02 7.23 -28.51
CA ALA A 339 -14.31 6.19 -29.25
C ALA A 339 -13.30 6.76 -30.26
N VAL A 340 -13.69 7.78 -31.02
CA VAL A 340 -12.83 8.36 -32.09
C VAL A 340 -11.63 9.08 -31.51
N LEU A 341 -11.77 9.76 -30.37
CA LEU A 341 -10.68 10.50 -29.75
C LEU A 341 -9.57 9.60 -29.19
N ALA A 342 -9.90 8.34 -28.84
CA ALA A 342 -8.91 7.35 -28.42
C ALA A 342 -7.81 7.13 -29.48
N GLY A 343 -8.19 7.11 -30.76
CA GLY A 343 -7.26 7.03 -31.88
C GLY A 343 -6.52 8.34 -32.21
N ARG A 344 -6.77 9.42 -31.46
CA ARG A 344 -6.26 10.77 -31.74
C ARG A 344 -5.49 11.37 -30.55
N GLY A 345 -4.85 10.52 -29.75
CA GLY A 345 -3.99 10.93 -28.65
C GLY A 345 -4.73 11.31 -27.36
N TRP A 346 -5.99 10.89 -27.21
CA TRP A 346 -6.72 10.97 -25.95
C TRP A 346 -6.73 9.61 -25.25
N THR A 347 -6.49 9.61 -23.96
CA THR A 347 -6.66 8.45 -23.09
C THR A 347 -8.10 8.40 -22.60
N GLN A 348 -8.73 7.26 -22.80
CA GLN A 348 -10.06 6.94 -22.31
C GLN A 348 -10.00 6.59 -20.82
N GLU A 349 -10.67 7.37 -19.96
CA GLU A 349 -10.67 7.15 -18.50
C GLU A 349 -11.96 6.51 -17.98
N GLY A 350 -12.93 6.25 -18.87
CA GLY A 350 -14.21 5.61 -18.52
C GLY A 350 -15.32 6.60 -18.18
N VAL A 351 -16.33 6.09 -17.48
CA VAL A 351 -17.50 6.87 -17.04
C VAL A 351 -17.13 7.64 -15.78
N ALA A 352 -17.24 8.98 -15.81
CA ALA A 352 -16.98 9.82 -14.65
C ALA A 352 -18.23 10.05 -13.78
N PHE A 353 -19.40 10.15 -14.42
CA PHE A 353 -20.70 10.35 -13.78
C PHE A 353 -21.85 10.07 -14.76
N ASN A 354 -23.09 10.07 -14.28
CA ASN A 354 -24.29 9.84 -15.09
C ASN A 354 -25.19 11.09 -15.16
N SER A 355 -25.66 11.38 -16.38
CA SER A 355 -26.66 12.41 -16.69
C SER A 355 -28.08 11.87 -16.55
N VAL A 356 -29.02 12.76 -16.25
CA VAL A 356 -30.46 12.46 -16.29
C VAL A 356 -31.10 12.95 -17.60
N LYS A 357 -32.34 12.51 -17.87
CA LYS A 357 -33.15 13.01 -18.99
C LYS A 357 -33.77 14.37 -18.68
N ASP A 358 -34.31 14.54 -17.47
CA ASP A 358 -35.04 15.73 -17.03
C ASP A 358 -34.34 16.36 -15.82
N GLY A 359 -33.38 17.25 -16.07
CA GLY A 359 -32.50 17.81 -15.04
C GLY A 359 -32.11 19.28 -15.26
N VAL A 360 -31.14 19.75 -14.47
CA VAL A 360 -30.56 21.11 -14.66
C VAL A 360 -29.56 21.05 -15.81
N PRO A 361 -29.67 21.91 -16.86
CA PRO A 361 -28.77 21.85 -18.01
C PRO A 361 -27.32 22.18 -17.60
N VAL A 362 -26.38 21.37 -18.08
CA VAL A 362 -24.94 21.64 -18.00
C VAL A 362 -24.48 22.07 -19.39
N TYR A 363 -24.09 23.33 -19.50
CA TYR A 363 -23.63 23.94 -20.73
C TYR A 363 -22.15 23.69 -20.96
N ARG A 364 -21.76 23.39 -22.20
CA ARG A 364 -20.37 23.25 -22.63
C ARG A 364 -19.94 24.48 -23.42
N LEU A 365 -18.76 25.01 -23.10
CA LEU A 365 -18.11 26.08 -23.86
C LEU A 365 -16.71 25.65 -24.28
N TYR A 366 -16.26 26.14 -25.43
CA TYR A 366 -14.91 25.92 -25.95
C TYR A 366 -14.18 27.24 -26.18
N ASN A 367 -12.91 27.35 -25.76
CA ASN A 367 -12.06 28.48 -26.10
C ASN A 367 -10.95 28.03 -27.06
N ALA A 368 -10.99 28.51 -28.31
CA ALA A 368 -10.03 28.12 -29.34
C ALA A 368 -8.59 28.59 -29.06
N GLY A 369 -8.43 29.77 -28.44
CA GLY A 369 -7.11 30.31 -28.08
C GLY A 369 -6.46 29.54 -26.94
N LEU A 370 -7.24 29.10 -25.96
CA LEU A 370 -6.77 28.31 -24.82
C LEU A 370 -6.78 26.80 -25.08
N LYS A 371 -7.49 26.35 -26.12
CA LYS A 371 -7.78 24.95 -26.47
C LYS A 371 -8.42 24.15 -25.32
N LYS A 372 -9.44 24.73 -24.69
CA LYS A 372 -10.06 24.18 -23.46
C LYS A 372 -11.56 24.24 -23.46
N HIS A 373 -12.15 23.29 -22.76
CA HIS A 373 -13.58 23.24 -22.49
C HIS A 373 -13.89 23.71 -21.06
N LEU A 374 -15.09 24.24 -20.88
CA LEU A 374 -15.71 24.56 -19.59
C LEU A 374 -17.12 23.98 -19.54
N TYR A 375 -17.54 23.52 -18.35
CA TYR A 375 -18.86 22.96 -18.11
C TYR A 375 -19.51 23.71 -16.94
N THR A 376 -20.72 24.23 -17.15
CA THR A 376 -21.39 25.04 -16.11
C THR A 376 -22.89 24.89 -16.14
N THR A 377 -23.50 24.89 -14.96
CA THR A 377 -24.96 25.03 -14.78
C THR A 377 -25.39 26.50 -14.72
N ASP A 378 -24.44 27.43 -14.57
CA ASP A 378 -24.73 28.86 -14.50
C ASP A 378 -24.95 29.45 -15.90
N ALA A 379 -26.21 29.73 -16.21
CA ALA A 379 -26.61 30.39 -17.45
C ALA A 379 -26.00 31.79 -17.61
N ASN A 380 -25.64 32.47 -16.53
CA ASN A 380 -24.95 33.76 -16.58
C ASN A 380 -23.46 33.59 -16.95
N GLU A 381 -22.73 32.66 -16.32
CA GLU A 381 -21.37 32.28 -16.73
C GLU A 381 -21.32 31.90 -18.22
N TYR A 382 -22.28 31.06 -18.67
CA TYR A 382 -22.40 30.67 -20.07
C TYR A 382 -22.58 31.86 -21.03
N LYS A 383 -23.41 32.85 -20.67
CA LYS A 383 -23.67 34.05 -21.48
C LYS A 383 -22.51 35.02 -21.48
N VAL A 384 -21.92 35.30 -20.31
CA VAL A 384 -20.83 36.27 -20.18
C VAL A 384 -19.58 35.80 -20.90
N LEU A 385 -19.24 34.51 -20.79
CA LEU A 385 -18.05 33.96 -21.44
C LEU A 385 -18.12 33.99 -22.97
N ALA A 386 -19.33 33.95 -23.55
CA ALA A 386 -19.54 34.13 -24.99
C ALA A 386 -18.99 35.47 -25.50
N THR A 387 -19.09 36.52 -24.67
CA THR A 387 -18.54 37.86 -24.98
C THR A 387 -17.03 37.96 -24.76
N ARG A 388 -16.40 36.91 -24.20
CA ARG A 388 -14.99 36.88 -23.78
C ARG A 388 -14.18 35.79 -24.50
N GLY A 389 -14.54 35.50 -25.75
CA GLY A 389 -13.80 34.59 -26.61
C GLY A 389 -14.05 33.10 -26.37
N TRP A 390 -15.12 32.74 -25.66
CA TRP A 390 -15.60 31.35 -25.57
C TRP A 390 -16.72 31.12 -26.58
N THR A 391 -16.64 30.03 -27.32
CA THR A 391 -17.71 29.54 -28.19
C THR A 391 -18.68 28.71 -27.37
N GLN A 392 -19.96 29.04 -27.49
CA GLN A 392 -21.06 28.32 -26.86
C GLN A 392 -21.38 27.05 -27.68
N GLU A 393 -21.26 25.87 -27.07
CA GLU A 393 -21.53 24.58 -27.73
C GLU A 393 -22.89 23.97 -27.35
N GLY A 394 -23.66 24.65 -26.49
CA GLY A 394 -24.98 24.21 -26.07
C GLY A 394 -24.96 23.35 -24.80
N VAL A 395 -26.06 22.64 -24.59
CA VAL A 395 -26.22 21.70 -23.47
C VAL A 395 -25.48 20.42 -23.80
N ALA A 396 -24.50 20.05 -22.98
CA ALA A 396 -23.78 18.79 -23.13
C ALA A 396 -24.49 17.63 -22.43
N PHE A 397 -25.10 17.88 -21.27
CA PHE A 397 -25.85 16.90 -20.48
C PHE A 397 -26.68 17.59 -19.38
N TYR A 398 -27.44 16.82 -18.60
CA TYR A 398 -28.27 17.33 -17.51
C TYR A 398 -27.85 16.75 -16.15
N SER A 399 -27.71 17.64 -15.18
CA SER A 399 -27.51 17.33 -13.76
C SER A 399 -28.79 16.78 -13.14
N ALA A 400 -28.66 15.86 -12.19
CA ALA A 400 -29.74 15.54 -11.25
C ALA A 400 -30.18 16.81 -10.49
N LYS A 401 -31.46 16.83 -10.07
CA LYS A 401 -32.05 17.97 -9.36
C LYS A 401 -31.64 18.00 -7.91
#